data_AF-H2AQC8-F1
#
_entry.id   AF-H2AQC8-F1
#
_cell.length_a   1.000
_cell.length_b   1.000
_cell.length_c   1.000
_cell.angle_alpha   90.00
_cell.angle_beta   90.00
_cell.angle_gamma   90.00
#
_symmetry.space_group_name_H-M   'P 1'
#
loop_
_entity.id
_entity.type
_entity.pdbx_description
1 polymer ?
#
loop_
_entity_poly.entity_id
_entity_poly.type
_entity_poly.pdbx_seq_one_letter_code
_entity_poly.pdbx_strand_id
1 'polypeptide(L)'
;MTRTKVLNPRTEEAISIWEKGVSKEKDGSMSDAINFYRRALKLDENVEKIYRKKLYDEWNALMQMKKLSLSSSEETEIKVAKMEELEDIEDVDESILPCWILDMLPNDILLKIVGHVVFLSGESWVNLSLTCSRFNDLCFRTSTPYKAFKDYIYPKQVYDNEAMYLNGISTFSVLEKELWGDDYAKMIKDRPFIKFEGVYISVVNYLRYGSNEEGSFTLLNPIQMITYYRYYRFYEDGKVLRLLTTDEPQQIVKTFSRETQPREADLCSWNIGFDNNFGRLQVSRSNDKYIFVETLEIKNQGHRIHHRLKWISSTVEDNEGHVSECSLKNEKAFFFSRVKSFATKDS
;
A
#
# COMPACT_ATOMS: atom_id res chain seq x y z
N MET A 1 34.56 31.17 5.95
CA MET A 1 35.07 30.38 7.09
C MET A 1 33.98 30.25 8.14
N THR A 2 33.04 29.31 7.95
CA THR A 2 32.05 28.96 8.95
C THR A 2 32.73 28.12 10.01
N ARG A 3 32.82 28.67 11.22
CA ARG A 3 33.38 28.02 12.41
C ARG A 3 32.48 26.82 12.73
N THR A 4 32.85 25.63 12.26
CA THR A 4 32.24 24.36 12.69
C THR A 4 32.38 24.31 14.20
N LYS A 5 31.27 24.54 14.92
CA LYS A 5 31.22 24.30 16.35
C LYS A 5 31.52 22.82 16.52
N VAL A 6 32.70 22.49 17.02
CA VAL A 6 33.07 21.12 17.40
C VAL A 6 32.01 20.68 18.40
N LEU A 7 31.12 19.77 17.98
CA LEU A 7 30.14 19.20 18.88
C LEU A 7 30.88 18.31 19.89
N ASN A 8 30.37 18.25 21.11
CA ASN A 8 30.93 17.37 22.13
C ASN A 8 30.81 15.91 21.62
N PRO A 9 31.85 15.06 21.73
CA PRO A 9 31.81 13.68 21.26
C PRO A 9 30.60 12.89 21.76
N ARG A 10 30.14 13.17 22.99
CA ARG A 10 28.92 12.57 23.56
C ARG A 10 27.64 12.98 22.83
N THR A 11 27.56 14.23 22.37
CA THR A 11 26.42 14.74 21.62
C THR A 11 26.40 14.18 20.20
N GLU A 12 27.56 14.00 19.56
CA GLU A 12 27.65 13.32 18.26
C GLU A 12 27.23 11.85 18.34
N GLU A 13 27.66 11.14 19.39
CA GLU A 13 27.22 9.77 19.65
C GLU A 13 25.71 9.71 19.89
N ALA A 14 25.15 10.63 20.70
CA ALA A 14 23.71 10.72 20.94
C ALA A 14 22.91 10.96 19.66
N ILE A 15 23.39 11.83 18.76
CA ILE A 15 22.76 12.09 17.46
C ILE A 15 22.78 10.83 16.58
N SER A 16 23.90 10.12 16.52
CA SER A 16 24.00 8.88 15.72
C SER A 16 23.03 7.79 16.20
N ILE A 17 22.81 7.71 17.52
CA ILE A 17 21.86 6.77 18.13
C ILE A 17 20.43 7.23 17.84
N TRP A 18 20.16 8.54 17.88
CA TRP A 18 18.87 9.12 17.53
C TRP A 18 18.51 8.84 16.06
N GLU A 19 19.44 8.98 15.13
CA GLU A 19 19.27 8.65 13.70
C GLU A 19 18.91 7.19 13.48
N LYS A 20 19.54 6.26 14.22
CA LYS A 20 19.17 4.84 14.20
C LYS A 20 17.73 4.63 14.69
N GLY A 21 17.30 5.39 15.69
CA GLY A 21 15.91 5.41 16.15
C GLY A 21 14.95 5.85 15.04
N VAL A 22 15.27 6.95 14.35
CA VAL A 22 14.46 7.48 13.22
C VAL A 22 14.38 6.47 12.07
N SER A 23 15.48 5.79 11.74
CA SER A 23 15.47 4.73 10.73
C SER A 23 14.54 3.59 11.14
N LYS A 24 14.64 3.11 12.39
CA LYS A 24 13.79 2.03 12.90
C LYS A 24 12.32 2.42 13.00
N GLU A 25 12.01 3.68 13.28
CA GLU A 25 10.66 4.22 13.23
C GLU A 25 10.10 4.22 11.80
N LYS A 26 10.92 4.63 10.82
CA LYS A 26 10.57 4.58 9.39
C LYS A 26 10.34 3.15 8.90
N ASP A 27 11.11 2.20 9.42
CA ASP A 27 11.00 0.78 9.11
C ASP A 27 9.82 0.10 9.83
N GLY A 28 9.18 0.78 10.80
CA GLY A 28 8.02 0.29 11.54
C GLY A 28 8.34 -0.50 12.82
N SER A 29 9.62 -0.70 13.15
CA SER A 29 10.10 -1.35 14.38
C SER A 29 10.13 -0.35 15.54
N MET A 30 8.95 0.11 15.96
CA MET A 30 8.78 1.20 16.94
C MET A 30 9.39 0.88 18.33
N SER A 31 9.34 -0.38 18.77
CA SER A 31 9.92 -0.81 20.05
C SER A 31 11.44 -0.63 20.10
N ASP A 32 12.14 -0.98 19.02
CA ASP A 32 13.57 -0.74 18.88
C ASP A 32 13.88 0.75 18.77
N ALA A 33 13.07 1.49 18.01
CA ALA A 33 13.20 2.95 17.88
C ALA A 33 13.15 3.65 19.26
N ILE A 34 12.19 3.26 20.12
CA ILE A 34 12.07 3.79 21.48
C ILE A 34 13.30 3.47 22.33
N ASN A 35 13.86 2.27 22.21
CA ASN A 35 15.09 1.91 22.93
C ASN A 35 16.27 2.80 22.51
N PHE A 36 16.41 3.06 21.20
CA PHE A 36 17.41 3.99 20.69
C PHE A 36 17.16 5.43 21.17
N TYR A 37 15.91 5.93 21.12
CA TYR A 37 15.58 7.27 21.62
C TYR A 37 15.86 7.43 23.12
N ARG A 38 15.48 6.45 23.94
CA ARG A 38 15.79 6.44 25.38
C ARG A 38 17.30 6.45 25.63
N ARG A 39 18.07 5.69 24.85
CA ARG A 39 19.53 5.67 24.96
C ARG A 39 20.16 7.00 24.56
N ALA A 40 19.65 7.64 23.50
CA ALA A 40 20.11 8.95 23.07
C ALA A 40 19.78 10.05 24.11
N LEU A 41 18.57 10.07 24.67
CA LEU A 41 18.16 11.03 25.71
C LEU A 41 18.94 10.86 27.01
N LYS A 42 19.39 9.64 27.34
CA LYS A 42 20.28 9.39 28.48
C LYS A 42 21.68 9.96 28.29
N LEU A 43 22.14 10.11 27.05
CA LEU A 43 23.46 10.66 26.73
C LEU A 43 23.43 12.19 26.66
N ASP A 44 22.37 12.75 26.07
CA ASP A 44 22.15 14.19 25.98
C ASP A 44 20.65 14.50 25.95
N GLU A 45 20.15 15.22 26.96
CA GLU A 45 18.73 15.59 27.08
C GLU A 45 18.27 16.51 25.94
N ASN A 46 19.19 17.25 25.31
CA ASN A 46 18.89 18.19 24.23
C ASN A 46 19.08 17.60 22.83
N VAL A 47 19.36 16.29 22.72
CA VAL A 47 19.66 15.61 21.44
C VAL A 47 18.57 15.85 20.37
N GLU A 48 17.30 15.84 20.75
CA GLU A 48 16.18 16.07 19.83
C GLU A 48 16.23 17.47 19.20
N LYS A 49 16.51 18.49 20.01
CA LYS A 49 16.59 19.89 19.57
C LYS A 49 17.77 20.10 18.64
N ILE A 50 18.90 19.44 18.93
CA ILE A 50 20.12 19.49 18.13
C ILE A 50 19.91 18.78 16.78
N TYR A 51 19.26 17.61 16.81
CA TYR A 51 18.92 16.86 15.60
C TYR A 51 17.94 17.61 14.69
N ARG A 52 16.89 18.22 15.24
CA ARG A 52 15.95 19.06 14.46
C ARG A 52 16.64 20.25 13.82
N LYS A 53 17.59 20.86 14.53
CA LYS A 53 18.39 21.96 13.98
C LYS A 53 19.27 21.49 12.83
N LYS A 54 19.93 20.32 12.96
CA LYS A 54 20.70 19.70 11.87
C LYS A 54 19.85 19.50 10.62
N LEU A 55 18.66 18.92 10.74
CA LEU A 55 17.73 18.72 9.62
C LEU A 55 17.29 20.05 8.97
N TYR A 56 17.05 21.08 9.77
CA TYR A 56 16.69 22.41 9.28
C TYR A 56 17.85 23.06 8.50
N ASP A 57 19.08 22.95 9.02
CA ASP A 57 20.29 23.46 8.37
C ASP A 57 20.57 22.72 7.04
N GLU A 58 20.39 21.39 7.01
CA GLU A 58 20.48 20.56 5.79
C GLU A 58 19.43 20.96 4.75
N TRP A 59 18.17 21.17 5.18
CA TRP A 59 17.08 21.60 4.30
C TRP A 59 17.34 22.99 3.70
N ASN A 60 17.84 23.94 4.51
CA ASN A 60 18.22 25.27 4.03
C ASN A 60 19.37 25.21 3.02
N ALA A 61 20.39 24.38 3.27
CA ALA A 61 21.50 24.19 2.34
C ALA A 61 21.03 23.61 1.00
N LEU A 62 20.12 22.63 1.02
CA LEU A 62 19.51 22.08 -0.20
C LEU A 62 18.70 23.13 -0.96
N MET A 63 17.92 23.96 -0.27
CA MET A 63 17.16 25.05 -0.90
C MET A 63 18.07 26.13 -1.48
N GLN A 64 19.17 26.45 -0.80
CA GLN A 64 20.16 27.39 -1.29
C GLN A 64 20.88 26.86 -2.53
N MET A 65 21.27 25.58 -2.54
CA MET A 65 21.83 24.91 -3.74
C MET A 65 20.84 24.92 -4.91
N LYS A 66 19.55 24.64 -4.63
CA LYS A 66 18.49 24.68 -5.64
C LYS A 66 18.27 26.09 -6.20
N LYS A 67 18.39 27.13 -5.36
CA LYS A 67 18.30 28.52 -5.78
C LYS A 67 19.51 28.96 -6.59
N LEU A 68 20.71 28.51 -6.23
CA LEU A 68 21.94 28.72 -7.00
C LEU A 68 21.90 28.05 -8.38
N SER A 69 21.31 26.84 -8.47
CA SER A 69 21.09 26.18 -9.76
C SER A 69 20.00 26.82 -10.62
N LEU A 70 19.07 27.58 -10.01
CA LEU A 70 18.08 28.38 -10.76
C LEU A 70 18.70 29.70 -11.23
N SER A 71 19.52 30.36 -10.40
CA SER A 71 20.15 31.64 -10.76
C SER A 71 21.23 31.52 -11.84
N SER A 72 21.85 30.35 -12.03
CA SER A 72 22.74 30.10 -13.18
C SER A 72 22.00 30.04 -14.51
N SER A 73 20.68 29.83 -14.49
CA SER A 73 19.84 29.78 -15.69
C SER A 73 19.16 31.12 -16.01
N GLU A 74 19.17 32.08 -15.08
CA GLU A 74 18.47 33.37 -15.24
C GLU A 74 19.38 34.51 -15.76
N GLU A 75 20.71 34.34 -15.77
CA GLU A 75 21.65 35.36 -16.30
C GLU A 75 21.94 35.23 -17.81
N THR A 76 21.34 34.26 -18.52
CA THR A 76 21.51 34.05 -19.98
C THR A 76 20.25 34.34 -20.82
N GLU A 77 19.21 34.95 -20.26
CA GLU A 77 17.94 35.17 -21.00
C GLU A 77 17.73 36.58 -21.57
N ILE A 78 18.71 37.50 -21.46
CA ILE A 78 18.55 38.87 -21.98
C ILE A 78 19.74 39.25 -22.85
N LYS A 79 19.78 38.74 -24.09
CA LYS A 79 20.42 39.30 -25.31
C LYS A 79 20.77 38.22 -26.36
N VAL A 80 19.85 37.33 -26.73
CA VAL A 80 20.00 36.54 -27.98
C VAL A 80 18.65 36.42 -28.67
N ALA A 81 18.12 37.56 -29.08
CA ALA A 81 16.98 37.65 -30.00
C ALA A 81 17.46 38.34 -31.28
N LYS A 82 18.23 37.61 -32.11
CA LYS A 82 18.40 37.71 -33.57
C LYS A 82 19.77 37.20 -34.03
N MET A 83 19.74 36.30 -35.03
CA MET A 83 20.82 35.86 -35.92
C MET A 83 21.97 35.09 -35.25
N GLU A 84 22.00 33.76 -35.36
CA GLU A 84 22.62 32.99 -36.46
C GLU A 84 24.15 32.98 -36.38
N GLU A 85 24.69 31.84 -35.91
CA GLU A 85 25.78 31.02 -36.48
C GLU A 85 26.11 29.94 -35.43
N LEU A 86 25.68 28.69 -35.67
CA LEU A 86 26.54 27.60 -36.18
C LEU A 86 27.68 27.25 -35.22
N GLU A 87 27.36 26.43 -34.22
CA GLU A 87 28.30 25.44 -33.70
C GLU A 87 27.69 24.07 -33.94
N ASP A 88 28.27 23.38 -34.93
CA ASP A 88 28.03 21.99 -35.28
C ASP A 88 28.31 21.09 -34.06
N ILE A 89 27.26 20.82 -33.29
CA ILE A 89 27.10 19.49 -32.72
C ILE A 89 26.50 18.69 -33.86
N GLU A 90 27.20 17.67 -34.33
CA GLU A 90 26.66 16.69 -35.26
C GLU A 90 25.34 16.15 -34.67
N ASP A 91 24.23 16.76 -35.07
CA ASP A 91 22.93 16.14 -35.09
C ASP A 91 23.10 14.93 -36.00
N VAL A 92 23.44 13.80 -35.38
CA VAL A 92 23.12 12.51 -35.95
C VAL A 92 21.60 12.51 -36.04
N ASP A 93 21.10 12.93 -37.20
CA ASP A 93 19.76 12.63 -37.69
C ASP A 93 19.70 11.10 -37.78
N GLU A 94 19.57 10.45 -36.61
CA GLU A 94 19.09 9.09 -36.48
C GLU A 94 17.67 9.16 -37.00
N SER A 95 17.55 9.08 -38.33
CA SER A 95 16.31 8.99 -39.08
C SER A 95 15.36 8.12 -38.26
N ILE A 96 14.37 8.74 -37.59
CA ILE A 96 13.54 8.04 -36.62
C ILE A 96 12.95 6.84 -37.35
N LEU A 97 13.48 5.65 -37.05
CA LEU A 97 13.11 4.45 -37.79
C LEU A 97 11.60 4.29 -37.65
N PRO A 98 10.87 4.07 -38.75
CA PRO A 98 9.42 3.92 -38.68
C PRO A 98 9.10 2.82 -37.68
N CYS A 99 8.20 3.11 -36.75
CA CYS A 99 7.75 2.13 -35.79
C CYS A 99 6.83 1.17 -36.54
N TRP A 100 7.41 0.11 -37.13
CA TRP A 100 6.70 -0.79 -38.04
C TRP A 100 5.40 -1.33 -37.45
N ILE A 101 5.34 -1.54 -36.13
CA ILE A 101 4.11 -2.00 -35.49
C ILE A 101 2.98 -0.96 -35.56
N LEU A 102 3.28 0.33 -35.44
CA LEU A 102 2.29 1.40 -35.50
C LEU A 102 1.91 1.72 -36.94
N ASP A 103 2.86 1.64 -37.87
CA ASP A 103 2.63 1.98 -39.27
C ASP A 103 1.97 0.84 -40.05
N MET A 104 2.27 -0.41 -39.68
CA MET A 104 1.72 -1.59 -40.34
C MET A 104 0.37 -2.03 -39.76
N LEU A 105 0.12 -1.82 -38.45
CA LEU A 105 -1.08 -2.33 -37.81
C LEU A 105 -2.16 -1.25 -37.63
N PRO A 106 -3.42 -1.55 -38.00
CA PRO A 106 -4.55 -0.69 -37.68
C PRO A 106 -4.82 -0.67 -36.16
N ASN A 107 -5.50 0.38 -35.71
CA ASN A 107 -5.80 0.58 -34.28
C ASN A 107 -6.58 -0.60 -33.66
N ASP A 108 -7.43 -1.29 -34.42
CA ASP A 108 -8.18 -2.44 -33.92
C ASP A 108 -7.28 -3.61 -33.50
N ILE A 109 -6.18 -3.86 -34.25
CA ILE A 109 -5.20 -4.89 -33.90
C ILE A 109 -4.35 -4.42 -32.72
N LEU A 110 -3.95 -3.15 -32.71
CA LEU A 110 -3.22 -2.57 -31.59
C LEU A 110 -4.02 -2.65 -30.28
N LEU A 111 -5.34 -2.40 -30.32
CA LEU A 111 -6.22 -2.54 -29.15
C LEU A 111 -6.32 -3.98 -28.65
N LYS A 112 -6.30 -4.98 -29.55
CA LYS A 112 -6.22 -6.39 -29.15
C LYS A 112 -4.89 -6.70 -28.45
N ILE A 113 -3.78 -6.17 -28.95
CA ILE A 113 -2.46 -6.29 -28.31
C ILE A 113 -2.50 -5.65 -26.92
N VAL A 114 -3.04 -4.43 -26.79
CA VAL A 114 -3.22 -3.77 -25.48
C VAL A 114 -4.05 -4.65 -24.54
N GLY A 115 -5.14 -5.26 -25.03
CA GLY A 115 -5.95 -6.21 -24.26
C GLY A 115 -5.13 -7.40 -23.74
N HIS A 116 -4.31 -8.03 -24.59
CA HIS A 116 -3.41 -9.10 -24.15
C HIS A 116 -2.40 -8.63 -23.11
N VAL A 117 -1.84 -7.43 -23.25
CA VAL A 117 -0.91 -6.84 -22.28
C VAL A 117 -1.60 -6.62 -20.92
N VAL A 118 -2.85 -6.17 -20.91
CA VAL A 118 -3.66 -6.03 -19.69
C VAL A 118 -3.81 -7.36 -18.96
N PHE A 119 -4.08 -8.45 -19.68
CA PHE A 119 -4.18 -9.79 -19.09
C PHE A 119 -2.85 -10.34 -18.56
N LEU A 120 -1.72 -9.89 -19.10
CA LEU A 120 -0.39 -10.28 -18.60
C LEU A 120 -0.04 -9.55 -17.31
N SER A 121 -0.11 -8.22 -17.31
CA SER A 121 0.19 -7.41 -16.13
C SER A 121 -0.28 -5.96 -16.33
N GLY A 122 -0.91 -5.39 -15.31
CA GLY A 122 -1.24 -3.97 -15.28
C GLY A 122 0.00 -3.06 -15.32
N GLU A 123 1.16 -3.53 -14.86
CA GLU A 123 2.42 -2.77 -14.93
C GLU A 123 2.92 -2.67 -16.38
N SER A 124 2.86 -3.79 -17.11
CA SER A 124 3.21 -3.83 -18.54
C SER A 124 2.29 -2.94 -19.37
N TRP A 125 1.01 -2.83 -19.00
CA TRP A 125 0.07 -1.90 -19.64
C TRP A 125 0.48 -0.44 -19.46
N VAL A 126 0.85 -0.03 -18.24
CA VAL A 126 1.36 1.33 -18.01
C VAL A 126 2.67 1.55 -18.75
N ASN A 127 3.60 0.59 -18.71
CA ASN A 127 4.87 0.70 -19.44
C ASN A 127 4.65 0.85 -20.95
N LEU A 128 3.71 0.11 -21.54
CA LEU A 128 3.33 0.25 -22.95
C LEU A 128 2.81 1.65 -23.25
N SER A 129 1.98 2.22 -22.38
CA SER A 129 1.43 3.56 -22.55
C SER A 129 2.46 4.69 -22.49
N LEU A 130 3.65 4.42 -21.93
CA LEU A 130 4.75 5.37 -21.83
C LEU A 130 5.69 5.32 -23.05
N THR A 131 5.51 4.35 -23.95
CA THR A 131 6.39 4.19 -25.12
C THR A 131 6.16 5.24 -26.20
N CYS A 132 4.89 5.58 -26.49
CA CYS A 132 4.55 6.59 -27.48
C CYS A 132 3.16 7.21 -27.22
N SER A 133 2.91 8.39 -27.81
CA SER A 133 1.62 9.09 -27.72
C SER A 133 0.46 8.25 -28.25
N ARG A 134 0.67 7.50 -29.33
CA ARG A 134 -0.37 6.63 -29.92
C ARG A 134 -0.77 5.50 -28.97
N PHE A 135 0.18 4.82 -28.33
CA PHE A 135 -0.14 3.80 -27.32
C PHE A 135 -0.73 4.41 -26.05
N ASN A 136 -0.32 5.63 -25.67
CA ASN A 136 -0.94 6.36 -24.57
C ASN A 136 -2.44 6.56 -24.79
N ASP A 137 -2.82 7.05 -25.97
CA ASP A 137 -4.21 7.26 -26.36
C ASP A 137 -4.99 5.94 -26.41
N LEU A 138 -4.41 4.89 -27.01
CA LEU A 138 -5.03 3.56 -27.07
C LEU A 138 -5.24 2.94 -25.67
N CYS A 139 -4.31 3.18 -24.73
CA CYS A 139 -4.39 2.64 -23.39
C CYS A 139 -5.40 3.38 -22.50
N PHE A 140 -5.41 4.71 -22.52
CA PHE A 140 -6.17 5.49 -21.53
C PHE A 140 -7.44 6.15 -22.06
N ARG A 141 -7.52 6.47 -23.36
CA ARG A 141 -8.67 7.17 -23.94
C ARG A 141 -9.72 6.22 -24.53
N THR A 142 -9.36 4.96 -24.74
CA THR A 142 -10.27 3.93 -25.25
C THR A 142 -10.89 3.13 -24.09
N SER A 143 -12.15 2.72 -24.22
CA SER A 143 -12.84 1.93 -23.18
C SER A 143 -12.41 0.44 -23.17
N THR A 144 -11.88 -0.08 -24.28
CA THR A 144 -11.52 -1.49 -24.47
C THR A 144 -10.55 -2.05 -23.42
N PRO A 145 -9.45 -1.37 -23.05
CA PRO A 145 -8.54 -1.85 -22.01
C PRO A 145 -9.22 -1.96 -20.64
N TYR A 146 -10.08 -1.00 -20.29
CA TYR A 146 -10.85 -1.02 -19.04
C TYR A 146 -11.89 -2.15 -19.02
N LYS A 147 -12.47 -2.49 -20.17
CA LYS A 147 -13.29 -3.69 -20.30
C LYS A 147 -12.48 -4.96 -20.02
N ALA A 148 -11.25 -5.06 -20.56
CA ALA A 148 -10.37 -6.19 -20.25
C ALA A 148 -10.03 -6.29 -18.75
N PHE A 149 -9.79 -5.15 -18.08
CA PHE A 149 -9.62 -5.13 -16.62
C PHE A 149 -10.87 -5.60 -15.88
N LYS A 150 -12.06 -5.15 -16.29
CA LYS A 150 -13.33 -5.64 -15.72
C LYS A 150 -13.42 -7.16 -15.83
N ASP A 151 -13.20 -7.69 -17.04
CA ASP A 151 -13.32 -9.12 -17.34
C ASP A 151 -12.24 -9.95 -16.62
N TYR A 152 -11.12 -9.34 -16.25
CA TYR A 152 -10.09 -10.00 -15.44
C TYR A 152 -10.35 -9.95 -13.93
N ILE A 153 -10.79 -8.80 -13.39
CA ILE A 153 -10.82 -8.54 -11.93
C ILE A 153 -12.08 -9.12 -11.29
N TYR A 154 -13.25 -8.82 -11.84
CA TYR A 154 -14.53 -9.06 -11.17
C TYR A 154 -15.02 -10.51 -11.17
N PRO A 155 -14.74 -11.33 -12.21
CA PRO A 155 -15.07 -12.76 -12.17
C PRO A 155 -14.33 -13.53 -11.06
N LYS A 156 -13.20 -13.00 -10.58
CA LYS A 156 -12.41 -13.58 -9.50
C LYS A 156 -12.89 -13.20 -8.10
N GLN A 157 -13.84 -12.27 -7.99
CA GLN A 157 -14.38 -11.82 -6.71
C GLN A 157 -15.50 -12.76 -6.26
N VAL A 158 -15.51 -13.07 -4.96
CA VAL A 158 -16.57 -13.90 -4.37
C VAL A 158 -17.60 -12.99 -3.71
N TYR A 159 -18.84 -13.12 -4.17
CA TYR A 159 -19.97 -12.33 -3.70
C TYR A 159 -20.96 -13.20 -2.92
N ASP A 160 -21.67 -12.58 -1.98
CA ASP A 160 -22.76 -13.23 -1.25
C ASP A 160 -24.02 -13.31 -2.14
N ASN A 161 -24.17 -14.46 -2.81
CA ASN A 161 -25.31 -14.69 -3.70
C ASN A 161 -26.64 -14.74 -2.93
N GLU A 162 -26.66 -15.24 -1.70
CA GLU A 162 -27.90 -15.41 -0.93
C GLU A 162 -28.51 -14.06 -0.56
N ALA A 163 -27.69 -13.14 -0.06
CA ALA A 163 -28.10 -11.76 0.21
C ALA A 163 -28.62 -11.07 -1.06
N MET A 164 -27.97 -11.30 -2.21
CA MET A 164 -28.39 -10.71 -3.47
C MET A 164 -29.73 -11.24 -3.97
N TYR A 165 -29.97 -12.56 -3.88
CA TYR A 165 -31.25 -13.16 -4.25
C TYR A 165 -32.39 -12.64 -3.39
N LEU A 166 -32.17 -12.54 -2.07
CA LEU A 166 -33.16 -11.99 -1.14
C LEU A 166 -33.52 -10.54 -1.45
N ASN A 167 -32.57 -9.76 -1.97
CA ASN A 167 -32.78 -8.38 -2.38
C ASN A 167 -33.31 -8.23 -3.82
N GLY A 168 -33.72 -9.34 -4.46
CA GLY A 168 -34.36 -9.33 -5.78
C GLY A 168 -33.40 -9.11 -6.96
N ILE A 169 -32.09 -9.22 -6.73
CA ILE A 169 -31.08 -9.05 -7.79
C ILE A 169 -30.83 -10.40 -8.45
N SER A 170 -31.35 -10.59 -9.65
CA SER A 170 -31.27 -11.86 -10.38
C SER A 170 -29.97 -12.05 -11.17
N THR A 171 -29.26 -10.97 -11.56
CA THR A 171 -28.01 -11.07 -12.35
C THR A 171 -27.10 -9.85 -12.19
N PHE A 172 -25.81 -10.07 -11.88
CA PHE A 172 -24.79 -9.02 -11.76
C PHE A 172 -24.72 -8.09 -12.98
N SER A 173 -24.82 -8.65 -14.18
CA SER A 173 -24.67 -7.91 -15.44
C SER A 173 -25.72 -6.82 -15.64
N VAL A 174 -26.94 -7.00 -15.10
CA VAL A 174 -28.01 -6.00 -15.18
C VAL A 174 -27.67 -4.82 -14.28
N LEU A 175 -27.35 -5.11 -13.01
CA LEU A 175 -27.01 -4.09 -12.02
C LEU A 175 -25.74 -3.31 -12.39
N GLU A 176 -24.73 -4.00 -12.94
CA GLU A 176 -23.53 -3.33 -13.46
C GLU A 176 -23.86 -2.33 -14.57
N LYS A 177 -24.78 -2.71 -15.47
CA LYS A 177 -25.19 -1.85 -16.58
C LYS A 177 -26.02 -0.66 -16.10
N GLU A 178 -26.85 -0.84 -15.09
CA GLU A 178 -27.62 0.26 -14.47
C GLU A 178 -26.73 1.27 -13.74
N LEU A 179 -25.70 0.81 -13.02
CA LEU A 179 -24.84 1.67 -12.22
C LEU A 179 -23.75 2.40 -13.02
N TRP A 180 -23.13 1.72 -13.99
CA TRP A 180 -21.96 2.24 -14.71
C TRP A 180 -22.12 2.31 -16.23
N GLY A 181 -23.14 1.67 -16.81
CA GLY A 181 -23.31 1.63 -18.26
C GLY A 181 -22.10 1.04 -18.97
N ASP A 182 -21.55 1.79 -19.93
CA ASP A 182 -20.35 1.43 -20.71
C ASP A 182 -19.06 2.12 -20.21
N ASP A 183 -19.12 2.84 -19.08
CA ASP A 183 -17.96 3.49 -18.48
C ASP A 183 -17.23 2.54 -17.51
N TYR A 184 -16.42 1.64 -18.10
CA TYR A 184 -15.63 0.68 -17.35
C TYR A 184 -14.53 1.33 -16.50
N ALA A 185 -14.03 2.52 -16.91
CA ALA A 185 -13.00 3.23 -16.17
C ALA A 185 -13.55 3.73 -14.82
N LYS A 186 -14.75 4.33 -14.84
CA LYS A 186 -15.47 4.71 -13.63
C LYS A 186 -15.83 3.48 -12.79
N MET A 187 -16.28 2.39 -13.42
CA MET A 187 -16.58 1.14 -12.72
C MET A 187 -15.39 0.61 -11.92
N ILE A 188 -14.18 0.56 -12.50
CA ILE A 188 -12.98 0.08 -11.79
C ILE A 188 -12.63 0.97 -10.59
N LYS A 189 -12.86 2.28 -10.71
CA LYS A 189 -12.61 3.24 -9.64
C LYS A 189 -13.62 3.13 -8.50
N ASP A 190 -14.89 2.95 -8.83
CA ASP A 190 -15.99 3.05 -7.88
C ASP A 190 -16.37 1.69 -7.27
N ARG A 191 -16.29 0.59 -8.04
CA ARG A 191 -16.65 -0.76 -7.57
C ARG A 191 -15.49 -1.37 -6.78
N PRO A 192 -15.66 -1.63 -5.48
CA PRO A 192 -14.59 -2.19 -4.66
C PRO A 192 -14.31 -3.65 -5.00
N PHE A 193 -13.04 -4.03 -4.94
CA PHE A 193 -12.58 -5.40 -5.16
C PHE A 193 -11.35 -5.72 -4.30
N ILE A 194 -11.13 -7.01 -4.07
CA ILE A 194 -9.97 -7.54 -3.35
C ILE A 194 -8.84 -7.87 -4.30
N LYS A 195 -7.61 -7.61 -3.83
CA LYS A 195 -6.37 -7.89 -4.56
C LYS A 195 -5.76 -9.20 -4.07
N PHE A 196 -5.38 -10.06 -5.02
CA PHE A 196 -4.86 -11.40 -4.72
C PHE A 196 -3.33 -11.50 -4.79
N GLU A 197 -2.66 -10.55 -5.45
CA GLU A 197 -1.20 -10.55 -5.70
C GLU A 197 -0.38 -10.02 -4.50
N GLY A 198 -0.85 -10.25 -3.27
CA GLY A 198 -0.20 -9.71 -2.09
C GLY A 198 -0.87 -10.06 -0.78
N VAL A 199 -0.52 -9.29 0.25
CA VAL A 199 -0.97 -9.48 1.62
C VAL A 199 -1.47 -8.15 2.17
N TYR A 200 -2.60 -8.19 2.87
CA TYR A 200 -3.13 -7.06 3.62
C TYR A 200 -2.58 -7.11 5.03
N ILE A 201 -1.94 -6.04 5.47
CA ILE A 201 -1.21 -5.98 6.75
C ILE A 201 -1.78 -4.85 7.60
N SER A 202 -2.16 -5.17 8.83
CA SER A 202 -2.49 -4.18 9.88
C SER A 202 -1.40 -4.21 10.94
N VAL A 203 -0.80 -3.06 11.20
CA VAL A 203 0.21 -2.87 12.26
C VAL A 203 -0.46 -2.18 13.44
N VAL A 204 -0.49 -2.84 14.60
CA VAL A 204 -1.10 -2.30 15.81
C VAL A 204 -0.04 -2.16 16.89
N ASN A 205 0.05 -0.95 17.46
CA ASN A 205 0.93 -0.65 18.58
C ASN A 205 0.06 -0.30 19.79
N TYR A 206 0.29 -0.97 20.91
CA TYR A 206 -0.36 -0.62 22.18
C TYR A 206 0.67 -0.56 23.32
N LEU A 207 0.34 0.22 24.34
CA LEU A 207 1.16 0.37 25.53
C LEU A 207 0.67 -0.63 26.59
N ARG A 208 1.57 -1.46 27.09
CA ARG A 208 1.34 -2.32 28.25
C ARG A 208 2.06 -1.71 29.45
N TYR A 209 1.29 -1.47 30.51
CA TYR A 209 1.82 -1.09 31.81
C TYR A 209 2.19 -2.35 32.59
N GLY A 210 3.38 -2.39 33.20
CA GLY A 210 3.81 -3.51 34.04
C GLY A 210 2.99 -3.65 35.33
N SER A 211 3.10 -4.79 36.02
CA SER A 211 2.53 -5.02 37.34
C SER A 211 3.39 -4.38 38.43
N ASN A 212 2.77 -3.73 39.42
CA ASN A 212 3.43 -3.04 40.51
C ASN A 212 3.60 -3.91 41.77
N GLU A 213 4.65 -3.63 42.54
CA GLU A 213 4.64 -3.78 44.01
C GLU A 213 3.95 -2.55 44.64
N GLU A 214 3.18 -2.74 45.71
CA GLU A 214 2.41 -1.68 46.38
C GLU A 214 3.33 -0.53 46.84
N GLY A 215 3.13 0.68 46.31
CA GLY A 215 3.82 1.91 46.75
C GLY A 215 4.67 2.65 45.70
N SER A 216 4.80 2.14 44.48
CA SER A 216 5.56 2.83 43.41
C SER A 216 4.80 4.00 42.77
N PHE A 217 5.48 5.13 42.56
CA PHE A 217 4.95 6.30 41.86
C PHE A 217 4.66 5.98 40.39
N THR A 218 3.42 6.22 39.95
CA THR A 218 2.92 5.96 38.58
C THR A 218 3.70 6.62 37.44
N LEU A 219 4.52 7.64 37.74
CA LEU A 219 5.29 8.40 36.76
C LEU A 219 6.58 7.70 36.29
N LEU A 220 7.10 6.75 37.08
CA LEU A 220 8.34 6.00 36.78
C LEU A 220 8.05 4.60 36.19
N ASN A 221 6.79 4.34 35.85
CA ASN A 221 6.35 3.03 35.40
C ASN A 221 7.06 2.64 34.10
N PRO A 222 7.67 1.44 34.01
CA PRO A 222 8.19 0.93 32.76
C PRO A 222 7.02 0.65 31.80
N ILE A 223 6.87 1.53 30.82
CA ILE A 223 5.91 1.37 29.72
C ILE A 223 6.59 0.52 28.64
N GLN A 224 6.00 -0.63 28.34
CA GLN A 224 6.40 -1.49 27.23
C GLN A 224 5.43 -1.28 26.07
N MET A 225 5.95 -0.83 24.93
CA MET A 225 5.18 -0.84 23.69
C MET A 225 5.21 -2.24 23.11
N ILE A 226 4.03 -2.78 22.80
CA ILE A 226 3.88 -4.06 22.13
C ILE A 226 3.31 -3.76 20.75
N THR A 227 4.02 -4.25 19.74
CA THR A 227 3.59 -4.22 18.35
C THR A 227 3.15 -5.62 17.97
N TYR A 228 1.98 -5.71 17.36
CA TYR A 228 1.51 -6.94 16.77
C TYR A 228 0.89 -6.67 15.41
N TYR A 229 0.90 -7.69 14.57
CA TYR A 229 0.56 -7.63 13.17
C TYR A 229 -0.62 -8.55 12.90
N ARG A 230 -1.51 -8.11 12.02
CA ARG A 230 -2.51 -8.97 11.40
C ARG A 230 -2.28 -9.04 9.91
N TYR A 231 -2.34 -10.26 9.37
CA TYR A 231 -2.15 -10.55 7.97
C TYR A 231 -3.40 -11.22 7.41
N TYR A 232 -3.87 -10.72 6.26
CA TYR A 232 -4.80 -11.44 5.39
C TYR A 232 -4.20 -11.65 4.02
N ARG A 233 -4.34 -12.87 3.51
CA ARG A 233 -4.07 -13.19 2.11
C ARG A 233 -5.29 -13.86 1.51
N PHE A 234 -5.93 -13.17 0.58
CA PHE A 234 -7.14 -13.63 -0.10
C PHE A 234 -6.81 -14.50 -1.30
N TYR A 235 -7.72 -15.40 -1.64
CA TYR A 235 -7.62 -16.28 -2.80
C TYR A 235 -8.93 -16.26 -3.59
N GLU A 236 -8.84 -16.52 -4.90
CA GLU A 236 -9.94 -16.45 -5.87
C GLU A 236 -11.06 -17.48 -5.60
N ASP A 237 -10.80 -18.52 -4.82
CA ASP A 237 -11.76 -19.56 -4.44
C ASP A 237 -12.62 -19.22 -3.21
N GLY A 238 -12.55 -17.97 -2.73
CA GLY A 238 -13.31 -17.53 -1.56
C GLY A 238 -12.69 -17.93 -0.21
N LYS A 239 -11.46 -18.47 -0.18
CA LYS A 239 -10.72 -18.66 1.08
C LYS A 239 -9.76 -17.51 1.35
N VAL A 240 -9.45 -17.29 2.62
CA VAL A 240 -8.50 -16.28 3.09
C VAL A 240 -7.61 -16.88 4.18
N LEU A 241 -6.30 -16.66 4.07
CA LEU A 241 -5.36 -17.00 5.13
C LEU A 241 -5.26 -15.82 6.09
N ARG A 242 -5.49 -16.07 7.37
CA ARG A 242 -5.48 -15.08 8.46
C ARG A 242 -4.37 -15.42 9.44
N LEU A 243 -3.61 -14.43 9.90
CA LEU A 243 -2.61 -14.61 10.96
C LEU A 243 -2.56 -13.40 11.87
N LEU A 244 -2.48 -13.64 13.17
CA LEU A 244 -2.22 -12.66 14.22
C LEU A 244 -0.90 -13.05 14.88
N THR A 245 0.14 -12.22 14.79
CA THR A 245 1.47 -12.53 15.35
C THR A 245 2.21 -11.25 15.76
N THR A 246 3.25 -11.37 16.58
CA THR A 246 4.23 -10.31 16.82
C THR A 246 5.36 -10.29 15.78
N ASP A 247 5.41 -11.27 14.88
CA ASP A 247 6.46 -11.37 13.86
C ASP A 247 6.30 -10.32 12.77
N GLU A 248 7.41 -9.67 12.42
CA GLU A 248 7.43 -8.57 11.47
C GLU A 248 7.18 -9.02 10.01
N PRO A 249 6.67 -8.14 9.14
CA PRO A 249 6.34 -8.49 7.76
C PRO A 249 7.50 -9.08 6.96
N GLN A 250 8.74 -8.68 7.25
CA GLN A 250 9.93 -9.17 6.55
C GLN A 250 10.13 -10.67 6.70
N GLN A 251 9.72 -11.25 7.84
CA GLN A 251 9.88 -12.66 8.16
C GLN A 251 8.71 -13.50 7.62
N ILE A 252 7.49 -12.95 7.69
CA ILE A 252 6.27 -13.69 7.40
C ILE A 252 5.84 -13.62 5.94
N VAL A 253 5.94 -12.45 5.29
CA VAL A 253 5.26 -12.20 4.01
C VAL A 253 5.66 -13.18 2.90
N LYS A 254 6.93 -13.61 2.85
CA LYS A 254 7.41 -14.54 1.82
C LYS A 254 6.88 -15.96 2.01
N THR A 255 6.73 -16.41 3.25
CA THR A 255 6.24 -17.75 3.59
C THR A 255 4.73 -17.78 3.82
N PHE A 256 4.04 -16.64 3.82
CA PHE A 256 2.60 -16.56 4.06
C PHE A 256 1.77 -17.05 2.87
N SER A 257 1.72 -18.37 2.69
CA SER A 257 0.99 -19.07 1.63
C SER A 257 0.26 -20.31 2.14
N ARG A 258 -0.60 -20.91 1.30
CA ARG A 258 -1.24 -22.20 1.61
C ARG A 258 -0.23 -23.34 1.72
N GLU A 259 0.85 -23.27 0.97
CA GLU A 259 1.86 -24.33 0.93
C GLU A 259 2.79 -24.24 2.14
N THR A 260 3.19 -23.03 2.50
CA THR A 260 4.15 -22.71 3.56
C THR A 260 3.48 -22.06 4.77
N GLN A 261 2.26 -22.51 5.09
CA GLN A 261 1.42 -21.93 6.14
C GLN A 261 2.14 -21.83 7.51
N PRO A 262 2.23 -20.62 8.11
CA PRO A 262 2.73 -20.45 9.47
C PRO A 262 1.89 -21.20 10.51
N ARG A 263 2.51 -21.63 11.62
CA ARG A 263 1.90 -22.51 12.64
C ARG A 263 0.61 -21.99 13.28
N GLU A 264 0.37 -20.68 13.28
CA GLU A 264 -0.79 -20.02 13.89
C GLU A 264 -1.70 -19.35 12.85
N ALA A 265 -1.50 -19.64 11.57
CA ALA A 265 -2.37 -19.11 10.53
C ALA A 265 -3.65 -19.94 10.43
N ASP A 266 -4.79 -19.28 10.30
CA ASP A 266 -6.10 -19.90 10.09
C ASP A 266 -6.52 -19.76 8.63
N LEU A 267 -7.15 -20.79 8.07
CA LEU A 267 -7.78 -20.74 6.76
C LEU A 267 -9.28 -20.50 6.92
N CYS A 268 -9.73 -19.30 6.55
CA CYS A 268 -11.11 -18.83 6.70
C CYS A 268 -11.79 -18.69 5.34
N SER A 269 -13.09 -18.37 5.34
CA SER A 269 -13.84 -17.99 4.12
C SER A 269 -14.04 -16.47 4.05
N TRP A 270 -14.17 -15.92 2.85
CA TRP A 270 -14.51 -14.52 2.65
C TRP A 270 -15.53 -14.32 1.52
N ASN A 271 -16.28 -13.24 1.60
CA ASN A 271 -17.17 -12.76 0.55
C ASN A 271 -17.26 -11.22 0.57
N ILE A 272 -17.78 -10.63 -0.50
CA ILE A 272 -18.04 -9.19 -0.60
C ILE A 272 -19.53 -8.96 -0.83
N GLY A 273 -20.10 -7.98 -0.14
CA GLY A 273 -21.45 -7.49 -0.41
C GLY A 273 -21.50 -6.59 -1.66
N PHE A 274 -22.53 -6.77 -2.48
CA PHE A 274 -22.74 -6.00 -3.71
C PHE A 274 -24.04 -5.17 -3.71
N ASP A 275 -24.86 -5.31 -2.68
CA ASP A 275 -26.19 -4.70 -2.54
C ASP A 275 -26.19 -3.58 -1.48
N ASN A 276 -27.07 -3.66 -0.47
CA ASN A 276 -27.08 -2.83 0.73
C ASN A 276 -25.74 -2.80 1.47
N ASN A 277 -24.91 -3.83 1.28
CA ASN A 277 -23.57 -3.95 1.86
C ASN A 277 -22.46 -3.71 0.82
N PHE A 278 -22.70 -2.86 -0.19
CA PHE A 278 -21.74 -2.58 -1.25
C PHE A 278 -20.33 -2.28 -0.74
N GLY A 279 -19.36 -3.12 -1.12
CA GLY A 279 -17.96 -2.95 -0.74
C GLY A 279 -17.62 -3.38 0.69
N ARG A 280 -18.56 -4.00 1.42
CA ARG A 280 -18.28 -4.66 2.69
C ARG A 280 -17.75 -6.05 2.44
N LEU A 281 -16.52 -6.28 2.89
CA LEU A 281 -15.87 -7.57 2.94
C LEU A 281 -16.24 -8.25 4.26
N GLN A 282 -16.70 -9.48 4.21
CA GLN A 282 -16.85 -10.33 5.38
C GLN A 282 -15.81 -11.44 5.35
N VAL A 283 -15.19 -11.69 6.50
CA VAL A 283 -14.29 -12.82 6.73
C VAL A 283 -14.88 -13.64 7.86
N SER A 284 -15.19 -14.89 7.58
CA SER A 284 -15.86 -15.80 8.52
C SER A 284 -14.96 -16.97 8.85
N ARG A 285 -14.83 -17.26 10.15
CA ARG A 285 -14.15 -18.46 10.66
C ARG A 285 -15.05 -19.17 11.65
N SER A 286 -15.03 -20.49 11.62
CA SER A 286 -15.79 -21.31 12.56
C SER A 286 -14.86 -22.27 13.29
N ASN A 287 -15.12 -22.41 14.58
CA ASN A 287 -14.56 -23.46 15.44
C ASN A 287 -15.73 -24.29 15.98
N ASP A 288 -15.46 -25.38 16.69
CA ASP A 288 -16.49 -26.29 17.25
C ASP A 288 -17.54 -25.60 18.15
N LYS A 289 -17.25 -24.39 18.66
CA LYS A 289 -18.09 -23.66 19.60
C LYS A 289 -18.55 -22.29 19.13
N TYR A 290 -17.82 -21.67 18.22
CA TYR A 290 -18.00 -20.26 17.90
C TYR A 290 -17.79 -20.00 16.43
N ILE A 291 -18.64 -19.14 15.88
CA ILE A 291 -18.48 -18.54 14.57
C ILE A 291 -18.03 -17.10 14.77
N PHE A 292 -16.91 -16.72 14.18
CA PHE A 292 -16.40 -15.36 14.22
C PHE A 292 -16.56 -14.74 12.85
N VAL A 293 -17.14 -13.55 12.81
CA VAL A 293 -17.38 -12.80 11.58
C VAL A 293 -16.74 -11.42 11.71
N GLU A 294 -15.73 -11.18 10.89
CA GLU A 294 -14.99 -9.92 10.80
C GLU A 294 -15.50 -9.16 9.58
N THR A 295 -16.09 -7.97 9.79
CA THR A 295 -16.62 -7.13 8.70
C THR A 295 -15.71 -5.92 8.47
N LEU A 296 -15.28 -5.75 7.22
CA LEU A 296 -14.32 -4.74 6.77
C LEU A 296 -14.90 -3.93 5.60
N GLU A 297 -14.52 -2.66 5.49
CA GLU A 297 -14.87 -1.78 4.37
C GLU A 297 -13.65 -1.60 3.45
N ILE A 298 -13.82 -1.86 2.14
CA ILE A 298 -12.77 -1.63 1.16
C ILE A 298 -12.72 -0.13 0.82
N LYS A 299 -11.55 0.50 1.00
CA LYS A 299 -11.31 1.93 0.69
C LYS A 299 -10.01 2.16 -0.06
N ASN A 300 -9.92 3.36 -0.64
CA ASN A 300 -8.68 3.88 -1.21
C ASN A 300 -7.66 4.26 -0.11
N GLN A 301 -6.38 4.15 -0.44
CA GLN A 301 -5.26 4.67 0.34
C GLN A 301 -4.61 5.82 -0.45
N GLY A 302 -5.10 7.05 -0.24
CA GLY A 302 -4.70 8.20 -1.06
C GLY A 302 -5.07 7.95 -2.53
N HIS A 303 -4.09 8.01 -3.44
CA HIS A 303 -4.29 7.70 -4.86
C HIS A 303 -4.34 6.20 -5.17
N ARG A 304 -4.04 5.32 -4.20
CA ARG A 304 -4.04 3.87 -4.42
C ARG A 304 -5.45 3.31 -4.23
N ILE A 305 -6.04 2.88 -5.34
CA ILE A 305 -7.43 2.42 -5.40
C ILE A 305 -7.60 1.06 -4.70
N HIS A 306 -8.54 0.96 -3.77
CA HIS A 306 -8.91 -0.26 -3.02
C HIS A 306 -7.76 -0.94 -2.25
N HIS A 307 -6.80 -0.14 -1.75
CA HIS A 307 -5.63 -0.64 -1.00
C HIS A 307 -5.86 -0.80 0.50
N ARG A 308 -6.98 -0.31 1.04
CA ARG A 308 -7.20 -0.24 2.49
C ARG A 308 -8.43 -1.04 2.89
N LEU A 309 -8.32 -1.89 3.91
CA LEU A 309 -9.46 -2.53 4.55
C LEU A 309 -9.67 -1.90 5.92
N LYS A 310 -10.79 -1.21 6.12
CA LYS A 310 -11.13 -0.52 7.37
C LYS A 310 -12.08 -1.39 8.20
N TRP A 311 -11.79 -1.56 9.48
CA TRP A 311 -12.71 -2.24 10.40
C TRP A 311 -14.09 -1.57 10.45
N ILE A 312 -15.13 -2.39 10.34
CA ILE A 312 -16.52 -2.02 10.63
C ILE A 312 -16.94 -2.66 11.96
N SER A 313 -16.87 -3.99 12.05
CA SER A 313 -17.26 -4.76 13.24
C SER A 313 -16.51 -6.10 13.28
N SER A 314 -16.49 -6.72 14.46
CA SER A 314 -16.02 -8.08 14.66
C SER A 314 -16.97 -8.75 15.63
N THR A 315 -17.74 -9.73 15.18
CA THR A 315 -18.75 -10.42 15.99
C THR A 315 -18.37 -11.87 16.24
N VAL A 316 -18.85 -12.40 17.35
CA VAL A 316 -18.71 -13.81 17.74
C VAL A 316 -20.10 -14.34 18.03
N GLU A 317 -20.48 -15.41 17.37
CA GLU A 317 -21.73 -16.11 17.58
C GLU A 317 -21.44 -17.45 18.25
N ASP A 318 -22.11 -17.71 19.37
CA ASP A 318 -22.07 -19.00 20.08
C ASP A 318 -23.01 -20.01 19.40
N ASN A 319 -22.88 -21.29 19.74
CA ASN A 319 -23.75 -22.37 19.25
C ASN A 319 -25.24 -22.16 19.58
N GLU A 320 -25.56 -21.32 20.57
CA GLU A 320 -26.92 -20.93 20.96
C GLU A 320 -27.47 -19.74 20.15
N GLY A 321 -26.70 -19.17 19.21
CA GLY A 321 -27.07 -18.01 18.41
C GLY A 321 -26.87 -16.65 19.11
N HIS A 322 -26.22 -16.63 20.27
CA HIS A 322 -25.88 -15.40 20.97
C HIS A 322 -24.73 -14.68 20.27
N VAL A 323 -25.00 -13.48 19.74
CA VAL A 323 -24.01 -12.65 19.05
C VAL A 323 -23.41 -11.63 20.02
N SER A 324 -22.09 -11.70 20.21
CA SER A 324 -21.29 -10.76 21.00
C SER A 324 -20.35 -9.96 20.11
N GLU A 325 -20.24 -8.64 20.35
CA GLU A 325 -19.34 -7.77 19.59
C GLU A 325 -17.98 -7.63 20.29
N CYS A 326 -16.90 -7.80 19.51
CA CYS A 326 -15.52 -7.61 19.97
C CYS A 326 -15.12 -6.13 19.89
N SER A 327 -14.40 -5.66 20.91
CA SER A 327 -13.94 -4.27 20.92
C SER A 327 -12.90 -3.99 19.83
N LEU A 328 -13.16 -2.96 19.01
CA LEU A 328 -12.27 -2.50 17.94
C LEU A 328 -11.37 -1.31 18.36
N LYS A 329 -11.32 -0.96 19.65
CA LYS A 329 -10.71 0.30 20.12
C LYS A 329 -9.24 0.48 19.70
N ASN A 330 -8.48 -0.61 19.75
CA ASN A 330 -7.05 -0.60 19.41
C ASN A 330 -6.79 -1.00 17.96
N GLU A 331 -7.84 -1.32 17.21
CA GLU A 331 -7.72 -1.91 15.88
C GLU A 331 -7.33 -0.87 14.83
N LYS A 332 -6.48 -1.30 13.91
CA LYS A 332 -6.01 -0.49 12.80
C LYS A 332 -6.44 -1.11 11.47
N ALA A 333 -6.56 -0.25 10.47
CA ALA A 333 -6.92 -0.68 9.13
C ALA A 333 -5.77 -1.50 8.51
N PHE A 334 -6.12 -2.41 7.61
CA PHE A 334 -5.15 -3.14 6.82
C PHE A 334 -4.77 -2.34 5.58
N PHE A 335 -3.52 -2.47 5.17
CA PHE A 335 -2.99 -1.90 3.94
C PHE A 335 -2.43 -3.01 3.05
N PHE A 336 -2.76 -2.95 1.76
CA PHE A 336 -2.29 -3.90 0.77
C PHE A 336 -0.80 -3.70 0.48
N SER A 337 -0.04 -4.78 0.58
CA SER A 337 1.36 -4.90 0.20
C SER A 337 1.50 -5.94 -0.90
N ARG A 338 1.97 -5.53 -2.08
CA ARG A 338 2.21 -6.43 -3.22
C ARG A 338 3.40 -7.34 -2.93
N VAL A 339 3.28 -8.62 -3.29
CA VAL A 339 4.35 -9.61 -3.13
C VAL A 339 4.71 -10.17 -4.49
N LYS A 340 5.99 -10.09 -4.88
CA LYS A 340 6.45 -10.55 -6.20
C LYS A 340 6.37 -12.07 -6.34
N SER A 341 6.79 -12.80 -5.31
CA SER A 341 6.73 -14.25 -5.25
C SER A 341 6.66 -14.71 -3.79
N PHE A 342 5.96 -15.82 -3.59
CA PHE A 342 5.93 -16.53 -2.31
C PHE A 342 6.87 -17.73 -2.38
N ALA A 343 7.43 -18.13 -1.24
CA ALA A 343 8.25 -19.33 -1.13
C ALA A 343 7.39 -20.57 -1.38
N THR A 344 7.85 -21.43 -2.29
CA THR A 344 7.25 -22.73 -2.58
C THR A 344 7.88 -23.80 -1.69
N LYS A 345 7.22 -24.95 -1.49
CA LYS A 345 7.78 -26.02 -0.64
C LYS A 345 9.14 -26.56 -1.08
N ASP A 346 9.52 -26.33 -2.34
CA ASP A 346 10.76 -26.83 -2.95
C ASP A 346 11.88 -25.79 -3.03
N SER A 347 11.68 -24.58 -2.45
CA SER A 347 12.64 -23.45 -2.51
C SER A 347 13.44 -23.24 -1.24
#